data_AF-A0A7Y2BD47-F1
#
_entry.id   AF-A0A7Y2BD47-F1
#
_cell.length_a   1.000
_cell.length_b   1.000
_cell.length_c   1.000
_cell.angle_alpha   90.00
_cell.angle_beta   90.00
_cell.angle_gamma   90.00
#
_symmetry.space_group_name_H-M   'P 1'
#
loop_
_entity.id
_entity.type
_entity.pdbx_description
1 polymer ?
#
loop_
_entity_poly.entity_id
_entity_poly.type
_entity_poly.pdbx_seq_one_letter_code
_entity_poly.pdbx_strand_id
1 'polypeptide(L)'
;MVHNNINPLTFTPQQLMDARILQSNGLENLFAQLNSKEYFTVYPPISQFVFFIAASIGISELLVSSIIIKVILLAFELGSILLIAKLLEKYNLNKSNVLIYALNPLVIIEIMANVHFEAIMVFFVVATFYFLSNKKIIVASLMMSLAVAAKLLPLIFMPAILLYLKSDFKWVKFLSYFTTFTILLFIPFFITLDIHHFLQSIDLYFQNFEFNASIYYVLRWLGKILTGYNQIIILGPLLGLITFIIIIRELKKVAGFNLLGLINFCLFSFVTYLVLSTTIHPWYLILPIALTVFQPRLYLMVWSLLIILSYATYQTADFEQNLFLIFIEYLLVFIVWTLERVGKISFKKFFYQVA
;
A
#
# COMPACT_ATOMS: atom_id res chain seq x y z
N MET A 1 -19.09 -14.32 -5.87
CA MET A 1 -18.22 -15.20 -6.67
C MET A 1 -17.74 -16.39 -5.84
N VAL A 2 -16.88 -16.19 -4.84
CA VAL A 2 -16.29 -17.28 -4.04
C VAL A 2 -17.35 -18.19 -3.38
N HIS A 3 -18.44 -17.62 -2.83
CA HIS A 3 -19.59 -18.39 -2.31
C HIS A 3 -20.24 -19.34 -3.31
N ASN A 4 -20.16 -19.03 -4.61
CA ASN A 4 -20.69 -19.84 -5.71
C ASN A 4 -19.59 -20.67 -6.38
N ASN A 5 -18.44 -20.88 -5.72
CA ASN A 5 -17.27 -21.57 -6.26
C ASN A 5 -16.73 -20.99 -7.57
N ILE A 6 -16.94 -19.68 -7.79
CA ILE A 6 -16.39 -18.95 -8.94
C ILE A 6 -15.10 -18.27 -8.49
N ASN A 7 -14.00 -18.52 -9.21
CA ASN A 7 -12.74 -17.81 -9.00
C ASN A 7 -12.92 -16.33 -9.36
N PRO A 8 -12.68 -15.40 -8.42
CA PRO A 8 -12.90 -13.98 -8.66
C PRO A 8 -11.92 -13.37 -9.67
N LEU A 9 -10.80 -14.04 -9.98
CA LEU A 9 -9.79 -13.57 -10.93
C LEU A 9 -10.12 -13.91 -12.39
N THR A 10 -11.16 -14.70 -12.64
CA THR A 10 -11.44 -15.27 -13.97
C THR A 10 -12.41 -14.44 -14.80
N PHE A 11 -13.29 -13.66 -14.16
CA PHE A 11 -14.35 -12.90 -14.83
C PHE A 11 -14.36 -11.44 -14.39
N THR A 12 -14.67 -10.55 -15.32
CA THR A 12 -15.02 -9.16 -15.00
C THR A 12 -16.46 -9.09 -14.46
N PRO A 13 -16.82 -8.06 -13.68
CA PRO A 13 -18.20 -7.83 -13.29
C PRO A 13 -19.17 -7.78 -14.48
N GLN A 14 -18.79 -7.14 -15.59
CA GLN A 14 -19.60 -7.05 -16.82
C GLN A 14 -19.88 -8.43 -17.40
N GLN A 15 -18.87 -9.28 -17.55
CA GLN A 15 -19.04 -10.65 -18.05
C GLN A 15 -20.01 -11.47 -17.20
N LEU A 16 -19.98 -11.29 -15.87
CA LEU A 16 -20.88 -11.99 -14.95
C LEU A 16 -22.33 -11.52 -15.07
N MET A 17 -22.55 -10.22 -15.33
CA MET A 17 -23.89 -9.67 -15.56
C MET A 17 -24.45 -10.13 -16.91
N ASP A 18 -23.65 -10.05 -17.98
CA ASP A 18 -24.08 -10.43 -19.34
C ASP A 18 -24.43 -11.91 -19.43
N ALA A 19 -23.60 -12.77 -18.83
CA ALA A 19 -23.84 -14.22 -18.80
C ALA A 19 -24.87 -14.63 -17.74
N ARG A 20 -25.40 -13.68 -16.94
CA ARG A 20 -26.34 -13.93 -15.82
C ARG A 20 -25.88 -15.02 -14.86
N ILE A 21 -24.57 -15.12 -14.65
CA ILE A 21 -23.92 -16.15 -13.82
C ILE A 21 -24.24 -15.93 -12.33
N LEU A 22 -24.42 -14.67 -11.92
CA LEU A 22 -24.83 -14.30 -10.57
C LEU A 22 -26.19 -13.63 -10.62
N GLN A 23 -27.10 -14.07 -9.76
CA GLN A 23 -28.42 -13.43 -9.58
C GLN A 23 -28.69 -13.29 -8.09
N SER A 24 -28.81 -12.05 -7.62
CA SER A 24 -29.22 -11.73 -6.25
C SER A 24 -29.94 -10.39 -6.21
N ASN A 25 -30.85 -10.24 -5.23
CA ASN A 25 -31.56 -8.99 -5.01
C ASN A 25 -30.56 -7.84 -4.79
N GLY A 26 -30.71 -6.74 -5.54
CA GLY A 26 -29.85 -5.55 -5.43
C GLY A 26 -28.53 -5.60 -6.21
N LEU A 27 -28.19 -6.72 -6.86
CA LEU A 27 -26.94 -6.84 -7.63
C LEU A 27 -26.87 -5.84 -8.80
N GLU A 28 -27.99 -5.62 -9.51
CA GLU A 28 -28.06 -4.66 -10.62
C GLU A 28 -27.79 -3.22 -10.16
N ASN A 29 -28.35 -2.84 -9.01
CA ASN A 29 -28.13 -1.52 -8.43
C ASN A 29 -26.69 -1.33 -7.96
N LEU A 30 -26.08 -2.36 -7.36
CA LEU A 30 -24.67 -2.34 -6.99
C LEU A 30 -23.77 -2.28 -8.22
N PHE A 31 -24.09 -3.07 -9.24
CA PHE A 31 -23.37 -3.10 -10.49
C PHE A 31 -23.40 -1.75 -11.20
N ALA A 32 -24.55 -1.05 -11.17
CA ALA A 32 -24.67 0.29 -11.75
C ALA A 32 -23.66 1.28 -11.15
N GLN A 33 -23.35 1.16 -9.85
CA GLN A 33 -22.45 2.04 -9.09
C GLN A 33 -20.96 1.66 -9.17
N LEU A 34 -20.62 0.47 -9.68
CA LEU A 34 -19.23 0.06 -9.83
C LEU A 34 -18.52 0.92 -10.88
N ASN A 35 -17.38 1.50 -10.51
CA ASN A 35 -16.49 2.23 -11.42
C ASN A 35 -15.60 1.30 -12.26
N SER A 36 -15.50 0.01 -11.91
CA SER A 36 -14.56 -0.94 -12.49
C SER A 36 -15.23 -2.16 -13.14
N LYS A 37 -16.33 -1.94 -13.87
CA LYS A 37 -17.19 -3.02 -14.40
C LYS A 37 -16.47 -3.96 -15.39
N GLU A 38 -15.53 -3.42 -16.15
CA GLU A 38 -14.83 -4.11 -17.23
C GLU A 38 -13.47 -4.66 -16.83
N TYR A 39 -13.08 -4.53 -15.55
CA TYR A 39 -11.76 -4.93 -15.08
C TYR A 39 -11.83 -6.19 -14.24
N PHE A 40 -10.83 -7.06 -14.42
CA PHE A 40 -10.59 -8.17 -13.50
C PHE A 40 -10.06 -7.64 -12.17
N THR A 41 -10.34 -8.38 -11.10
CA THR A 41 -9.87 -7.99 -9.76
C THR A 41 -8.37 -8.24 -9.60
N VAL A 42 -7.69 -7.29 -8.97
CA VAL A 42 -6.27 -7.41 -8.56
C VAL A 42 -6.13 -7.73 -7.07
N TYR A 43 -7.23 -7.93 -6.35
CA TYR A 43 -7.22 -8.13 -4.92
C TYR A 43 -6.63 -9.50 -4.54
N PRO A 44 -5.55 -9.54 -3.72
CA PRO A 44 -4.95 -10.79 -3.27
C PRO A 44 -5.80 -11.57 -2.25
N PRO A 45 -5.40 -12.80 -1.87
CA PRO A 45 -6.23 -13.75 -1.12
C PRO A 45 -6.86 -13.23 0.18
N ILE A 46 -6.14 -12.44 0.98
CA ILE A 46 -6.65 -11.93 2.26
C ILE A 46 -7.74 -10.89 2.03
N SER A 47 -7.60 -10.05 1.01
CA SER A 47 -8.66 -9.10 0.64
C SER A 47 -9.92 -9.84 0.19
N GLN A 48 -9.75 -10.88 -0.64
CA GLN A 48 -10.84 -11.74 -1.09
C GLN A 48 -11.53 -12.49 0.06
N PHE A 49 -10.77 -12.92 1.06
CA PHE A 49 -11.32 -13.58 2.24
C PHE A 49 -12.18 -12.64 3.10
N VAL A 50 -11.78 -11.38 3.25
CA VAL A 50 -12.59 -10.36 3.93
C VAL A 50 -13.86 -10.09 3.15
N PHE A 51 -13.79 -9.98 1.81
CA PHE A 51 -14.99 -9.84 0.98
C PHE A 51 -15.92 -11.05 1.09
N PHE A 52 -15.36 -12.25 1.13
CA PHE A 52 -16.12 -13.48 1.35
C PHE A 52 -16.90 -13.41 2.66
N ILE A 53 -16.24 -13.10 3.78
CA ILE A 53 -16.89 -12.95 5.10
C ILE A 53 -17.99 -11.88 5.06
N ALA A 54 -17.69 -10.70 4.49
CA ALA A 54 -18.63 -9.60 4.40
C ALA A 54 -19.87 -9.93 3.56
N ALA A 55 -19.70 -10.75 2.52
CA ALA A 55 -20.78 -11.25 1.68
C ALA A 55 -21.54 -12.42 2.33
N SER A 56 -20.94 -13.19 3.25
CA SER A 56 -21.59 -14.36 3.87
C SER A 56 -22.82 -14.03 4.70
N ILE A 57 -22.81 -12.86 5.36
CA ILE A 57 -23.81 -12.49 6.38
C ILE A 57 -24.88 -11.53 5.80
N GLY A 58 -24.76 -11.13 4.53
CA GLY A 58 -25.66 -10.12 3.95
C GLY A 58 -25.51 -9.93 2.45
N ILE A 59 -25.73 -10.98 1.66
CA ILE A 59 -25.69 -10.90 0.18
C ILE A 59 -26.63 -9.78 -0.37
N SER A 60 -27.64 -9.36 0.39
CA SER A 60 -28.65 -8.38 -0.02
C SER A 60 -28.54 -6.99 0.64
N GLU A 61 -27.65 -6.76 1.61
CA GLU A 61 -27.60 -5.49 2.35
C GLU A 61 -26.20 -4.86 2.40
N LEU A 62 -25.98 -3.87 1.52
CA LEU A 62 -24.73 -3.10 1.41
C LEU A 62 -24.24 -2.56 2.76
N LEU A 63 -25.17 -2.11 3.60
CA LEU A 63 -24.86 -1.56 4.92
C LEU A 63 -24.21 -2.61 5.84
N VAL A 64 -24.75 -3.83 5.88
CA VAL A 64 -24.23 -4.91 6.71
C VAL A 64 -22.83 -5.32 6.24
N SER A 65 -22.64 -5.54 4.93
CA SER A 65 -21.32 -5.86 4.38
C SER A 65 -20.30 -4.75 4.67
N SER A 66 -20.69 -3.48 4.53
CA SER A 66 -19.82 -2.34 4.85
C SER A 66 -19.40 -2.32 6.32
N ILE A 67 -20.35 -2.55 7.25
CA ILE A 67 -20.07 -2.60 8.69
C ILE A 67 -19.09 -3.74 9.00
N ILE A 68 -19.30 -4.94 8.45
CA ILE A 68 -18.41 -6.09 8.68
C ILE A 68 -16.98 -5.77 8.25
N ILE A 69 -16.80 -5.20 7.05
CA ILE A 69 -15.47 -4.82 6.56
C ILE A 69 -14.86 -3.76 7.50
N LYS A 70 -15.61 -2.73 7.88
CA LYS A 70 -15.12 -1.68 8.79
C LYS A 70 -14.70 -2.22 10.15
N VAL A 71 -15.45 -3.17 10.73
CA VAL A 71 -15.09 -3.82 12.00
C VAL A 71 -13.78 -4.61 11.86
N ILE A 72 -13.61 -5.34 10.75
CA ILE A 72 -12.37 -6.08 10.47
C ILE A 72 -11.19 -5.09 10.32
N LEU A 73 -11.36 -4.03 9.52
CA LEU A 73 -10.33 -3.00 9.34
C LEU A 73 -9.97 -2.33 10.67
N LEU A 74 -10.96 -2.02 11.51
CA LEU A 74 -10.75 -1.42 12.82
C LEU A 74 -9.95 -2.34 13.75
N ALA A 75 -10.22 -3.65 13.73
CA ALA A 75 -9.45 -4.62 14.50
C ALA A 75 -7.97 -4.64 14.07
N PHE A 76 -7.70 -4.58 12.77
CA PHE A 76 -6.32 -4.48 12.24
C PHE A 76 -5.66 -3.14 12.58
N GLU A 77 -6.39 -2.03 12.58
CA GLU A 77 -5.90 -0.72 13.02
C GLU A 77 -5.49 -0.73 14.50
N LEU A 78 -6.37 -1.21 15.38
CA LEU A 78 -6.08 -1.34 16.81
C LEU A 78 -4.88 -2.27 17.07
N GLY A 79 -4.78 -3.35 16.29
CA GLY A 79 -3.62 -4.24 16.30
C GLY A 79 -2.33 -3.52 15.89
N SER A 80 -2.38 -2.69 14.85
CA SER A 80 -1.23 -1.92 14.36
C SER A 80 -0.75 -0.92 15.41
N ILE A 81 -1.68 -0.16 16.00
CA ILE A 81 -1.39 0.80 17.08
C ILE A 81 -0.72 0.10 18.26
N LEU A 82 -1.25 -1.05 18.68
CA LEU A 82 -0.70 -1.83 19.78
C LEU A 82 0.71 -2.35 19.49
N LEU A 83 0.96 -2.88 18.28
CA LEU A 83 2.28 -3.39 17.91
C LEU A 83 3.31 -2.27 17.71
N ILE A 84 2.91 -1.13 17.15
CA ILE A 84 3.74 0.07 17.04
C ILE A 84 4.14 0.54 18.45
N ALA A 85 3.19 0.67 19.38
CA ALA A 85 3.47 1.09 20.75
C ALA A 85 4.45 0.15 21.46
N LYS A 86 4.29 -1.18 21.29
CA LYS A 86 5.22 -2.18 21.84
C LYS A 86 6.62 -2.07 21.23
N LEU A 87 6.72 -1.81 19.93
CA LEU A 87 8.02 -1.60 19.27
C LEU A 87 8.68 -0.30 19.75
N LEU A 88 7.93 0.80 19.87
CA LEU A 88 8.45 2.06 20.40
C LEU A 88 9.03 1.85 21.81
N GLU A 89 8.29 1.17 22.69
CA GLU A 89 8.75 0.83 24.04
C GLU A 89 10.02 -0.01 24.03
N LYS A 90 10.03 -1.08 23.23
CA LYS A 90 11.15 -2.02 23.16
C LYS A 90 12.46 -1.36 22.71
N TYR A 91 12.38 -0.34 21.86
CA TYR A 91 13.53 0.40 21.37
C TYR A 91 13.78 1.73 22.11
N ASN A 92 13.11 1.94 23.25
CA ASN A 92 13.20 3.15 24.08
C ASN A 92 12.97 4.45 23.27
N LEU A 93 12.04 4.39 22.32
CA LEU A 93 11.58 5.54 21.55
C LEU A 93 10.38 6.18 22.25
N ASN A 94 10.10 7.45 21.92
CA ASN A 94 8.97 8.15 22.51
C ASN A 94 7.64 7.47 22.13
N LYS A 95 6.93 6.93 23.13
CA LYS A 95 5.65 6.23 22.96
C LYS A 95 4.59 7.10 22.30
N SER A 96 4.60 8.42 22.52
CA SER A 96 3.65 9.37 21.93
C SER A 96 3.76 9.44 20.40
N ASN A 97 4.84 8.94 19.78
CA ASN A 97 4.93 8.87 18.33
C ASN A 97 3.85 7.97 17.71
N VAL A 98 3.26 7.03 18.46
CA VAL A 98 2.13 6.24 17.97
C VAL A 98 0.96 7.12 17.51
N LEU A 99 0.81 8.32 18.11
CA LEU A 99 -0.23 9.28 17.76
C LEU A 99 -0.05 9.85 16.34
N ILE A 100 1.18 9.86 15.79
CA ILE A 100 1.44 10.25 14.40
C ILE A 100 0.68 9.35 13.43
N TYR A 101 0.49 8.08 13.78
CA TYR A 101 -0.31 7.13 13.01
C TYR A 101 -1.77 7.15 13.44
N ALA A 102 -2.03 6.94 14.74
CA ALA A 102 -3.36 6.73 15.29
C ALA A 102 -4.31 7.92 15.12
N LEU A 103 -3.78 9.15 15.08
CA LEU A 103 -4.56 10.38 14.93
C LEU A 103 -4.36 11.06 13.57
N ASN A 104 -3.72 10.38 12.61
CA ASN A 104 -3.54 10.97 11.29
C ASN A 104 -4.89 11.01 10.55
N PRO A 105 -5.36 12.19 10.10
CA PRO A 105 -6.67 12.31 9.46
C PRO A 105 -6.77 11.50 8.16
N LEU A 106 -5.68 11.41 7.39
CA LEU A 106 -5.64 10.58 6.18
C LEU A 106 -5.85 9.11 6.52
N VAL A 107 -5.15 8.59 7.53
CA VAL A 107 -5.28 7.19 7.97
C VAL A 107 -6.73 6.88 8.38
N ILE A 108 -7.34 7.75 9.20
CA ILE A 108 -8.71 7.55 9.68
C ILE A 108 -9.71 7.60 8.52
N ILE A 109 -9.64 8.62 7.67
CA ILE A 109 -10.59 8.81 6.57
C ILE A 109 -10.48 7.67 5.55
N GLU A 110 -9.27 7.38 5.09
CA GLU A 110 -9.08 6.39 4.04
C GLU A 110 -9.48 4.98 4.52
N ILE A 111 -9.15 4.61 5.75
CA ILE A 111 -9.45 3.26 6.25
C ILE A 111 -10.92 3.14 6.69
N MET A 112 -11.47 4.09 7.44
CA MET A 112 -12.81 3.94 8.02
C MET A 112 -13.93 4.51 7.16
N ALA A 113 -13.69 5.63 6.48
CA ALA A 113 -14.70 6.24 5.61
C ALA A 113 -14.70 5.58 4.23
N ASN A 114 -13.52 5.51 3.60
CA ASN A 114 -13.35 4.97 2.24
C ASN A 114 -13.09 3.45 2.20
N VAL A 115 -12.94 2.79 3.36
CA VAL A 115 -12.82 1.32 3.48
C VAL A 115 -11.57 0.77 2.77
N HIS A 116 -10.45 1.52 2.83
CA HIS A 116 -9.19 1.08 2.26
C HIS A 116 -8.52 -0.03 3.09
N PHE A 117 -8.05 -1.06 2.37
CA PHE A 117 -7.51 -2.31 2.94
C PHE A 117 -6.08 -2.19 3.49
N GLU A 118 -5.51 -1.00 3.42
CA GLU A 118 -4.19 -0.64 3.92
C GLU A 118 -3.99 -1.01 5.39
N ALA A 119 -5.03 -0.94 6.23
CA ALA A 119 -4.97 -1.36 7.64
C ALA A 119 -4.43 -2.79 7.81
N ILE A 120 -4.91 -3.71 6.98
CA ILE A 120 -4.55 -5.14 7.04
C ILE A 120 -3.07 -5.30 6.64
N MET A 121 -2.67 -4.65 5.55
CA MET A 121 -1.30 -4.66 5.07
C MET A 121 -0.34 -4.07 6.12
N VAL A 122 -0.67 -2.91 6.68
CA VAL A 122 0.14 -2.23 7.71
C VAL A 122 0.28 -3.10 8.93
N PHE A 123 -0.81 -3.68 9.44
CA PHE A 123 -0.77 -4.58 10.58
C PHE A 123 0.24 -5.71 10.37
N PHE A 124 0.15 -6.42 9.24
CA PHE A 124 1.02 -7.56 8.98
C PHE A 124 2.49 -7.14 8.71
N VAL A 125 2.73 -5.97 8.12
CA VAL A 125 4.09 -5.41 8.00
C VAL A 125 4.67 -5.08 9.37
N VAL A 126 3.93 -4.38 10.23
CA VAL A 126 4.38 -4.05 11.60
C VAL A 126 4.55 -5.32 12.43
N ALA A 127 3.65 -6.31 12.30
CA ALA A 127 3.76 -7.60 12.95
C ALA A 127 5.01 -8.36 12.51
N THR A 128 5.39 -8.28 11.22
CA THR A 128 6.65 -8.83 10.72
C THR A 128 7.83 -8.23 11.51
N PHE A 129 7.91 -6.91 11.62
CA PHE A 129 8.98 -6.26 12.40
C PHE A 129 8.94 -6.62 13.88
N TYR A 130 7.75 -6.68 14.49
CA TYR A 130 7.58 -7.10 15.87
C TYR A 130 8.12 -8.52 16.10
N PHE A 131 7.77 -9.49 15.26
CA PHE A 131 8.23 -10.87 15.42
C PHE A 131 9.71 -11.06 15.05
N LEU A 132 10.24 -10.31 14.07
CA LEU A 132 11.67 -10.25 13.81
C LEU A 132 12.44 -9.73 15.03
N SER A 133 11.95 -8.66 15.68
CA SER A 133 12.54 -8.12 16.91
C SER A 133 12.60 -9.16 18.04
N ASN A 134 11.64 -10.09 18.06
CA ASN A 134 11.52 -11.15 19.05
C ASN A 134 12.20 -12.46 18.62
N LYS A 135 12.97 -12.44 17.52
CA LYS A 135 13.67 -13.60 16.95
C LYS A 135 12.72 -14.76 16.55
N LYS A 136 11.42 -14.52 16.39
CA LYS A 136 10.40 -15.50 16.00
C LYS A 136 10.25 -15.55 14.47
N ILE A 137 11.26 -16.12 13.80
CA ILE A 137 11.42 -16.06 12.34
C ILE A 137 10.22 -16.67 11.59
N ILE A 138 9.73 -17.84 12.01
CA ILE A 138 8.62 -18.54 11.32
C ILE A 138 7.35 -17.68 11.37
N VAL A 139 7.05 -17.09 12.53
CA VAL A 139 5.89 -16.20 12.68
C VAL A 139 6.09 -14.93 11.86
N ALA A 140 7.29 -14.35 11.83
CA ALA A 140 7.59 -13.21 10.97
C ALA A 140 7.41 -13.55 9.48
N SER A 141 7.82 -14.73 9.01
CA SER A 141 7.59 -15.20 7.64
C SER A 141 6.09 -15.32 7.33
N LEU A 142 5.30 -15.84 8.27
CA LEU A 142 3.84 -15.92 8.13
C LEU A 142 3.22 -14.52 8.03
N MET A 143 3.59 -13.61 8.94
CA MET A 143 3.08 -12.23 8.90
C MET A 143 3.45 -11.54 7.58
N MET A 144 4.69 -11.71 7.09
CA MET A 144 5.09 -11.13 5.82
C MET A 144 4.32 -11.71 4.63
N SER A 145 4.04 -13.02 4.66
CA SER A 145 3.22 -13.69 3.64
C SER A 145 1.78 -13.16 3.65
N LEU A 146 1.21 -12.93 4.84
CA LEU A 146 -0.12 -12.34 5.00
C LEU A 146 -0.15 -10.87 4.57
N ALA A 147 0.92 -10.10 4.77
CA ALA A 147 1.04 -8.74 4.25
C ALA A 147 0.99 -8.73 2.71
N VAL A 148 1.78 -9.61 2.07
CA VAL A 148 1.82 -9.79 0.61
C VAL A 148 0.46 -10.29 0.07
N ALA A 149 -0.18 -11.21 0.81
CA ALA A 149 -1.50 -11.72 0.48
C ALA A 149 -2.63 -10.73 0.81
N ALA A 150 -2.36 -9.60 1.49
CA ALA A 150 -3.29 -8.48 1.62
C ALA A 150 -3.10 -7.49 0.47
N LYS A 151 -1.85 -7.10 0.17
CA LYS A 151 -1.43 -6.32 -1.00
C LYS A 151 -0.06 -6.78 -1.45
N LEU A 152 0.23 -6.79 -2.75
CA LEU A 152 1.52 -7.28 -3.26
C LEU A 152 2.72 -6.38 -2.91
N LEU A 153 2.49 -5.07 -2.70
CA LEU A 153 3.54 -4.05 -2.53
C LEU A 153 4.59 -4.34 -1.43
N PRO A 154 4.29 -4.93 -0.25
CA PRO A 154 5.29 -5.27 0.76
C PRO A 154 6.43 -6.15 0.25
N LEU A 155 6.29 -6.86 -0.88
CA LEU A 155 7.39 -7.59 -1.53
C LEU A 155 8.64 -6.73 -1.74
N ILE A 156 8.50 -5.41 -1.91
CA ILE A 156 9.63 -4.47 -2.03
C ILE A 156 10.58 -4.50 -0.81
N PHE A 157 10.11 -4.96 0.36
CA PHE A 157 10.91 -5.08 1.59
C PHE A 157 11.73 -6.37 1.66
N MET A 158 11.43 -7.37 0.83
CA MET A 158 12.07 -8.68 0.90
C MET A 158 13.60 -8.63 0.79
N PRO A 159 14.21 -7.90 -0.15
CA PRO A 159 15.67 -7.82 -0.23
C PRO A 159 16.31 -7.31 1.07
N ALA A 160 15.69 -6.33 1.73
CA ALA A 160 16.18 -5.75 2.97
C ALA A 160 16.03 -6.70 4.16
N ILE A 161 14.88 -7.39 4.27
CA ILE A 161 14.63 -8.37 5.33
C ILE A 161 15.61 -9.55 5.21
N LEU A 162 15.85 -10.06 3.99
CA LEU A 162 16.80 -11.15 3.77
C LEU A 162 18.23 -10.76 4.14
N LEU A 163 18.66 -9.54 3.80
CA LEU A 163 19.98 -9.05 4.20
C LEU A 163 20.11 -8.81 5.70
N TYR A 164 19.06 -8.29 6.35
CA TYR A 164 19.01 -8.15 7.81
C TYR A 164 19.18 -9.51 8.52
N LEU A 165 18.67 -10.59 7.93
CA LEU A 165 18.80 -11.96 8.45
C LEU A 165 20.03 -12.72 7.95
N LYS A 166 20.92 -12.07 7.19
CA LYS A 166 22.07 -12.73 6.55
C LYS A 166 23.09 -13.26 7.54
N SER A 167 23.36 -12.54 8.63
CA SER A 167 24.44 -12.85 9.59
C SER A 167 24.32 -14.23 10.23
N ASP A 168 23.10 -14.76 10.32
CA ASP A 168 22.80 -15.96 11.11
C ASP A 168 22.27 -17.12 10.25
N PHE A 169 22.39 -17.06 8.91
CA PHE A 169 21.71 -17.96 7.95
C PHE A 169 20.17 -18.06 8.12
N LYS A 170 19.59 -17.22 8.98
CA LYS A 170 18.15 -17.13 9.26
C LYS A 170 17.36 -16.70 8.04
N TRP A 171 18.00 -16.06 7.06
CA TRP A 171 17.39 -15.68 5.80
C TRP A 171 16.89 -16.89 5.00
N VAL A 172 17.59 -18.03 5.02
CA VAL A 172 17.15 -19.26 4.32
C VAL A 172 15.86 -19.77 4.95
N LYS A 173 15.85 -19.85 6.28
CA LYS A 173 14.66 -20.24 7.05
C LYS A 173 13.51 -19.27 6.80
N PHE A 174 13.78 -17.96 6.85
CA PHE A 174 12.74 -16.96 6.61
C PHE A 174 12.14 -17.11 5.21
N LEU A 175 13.00 -17.22 4.19
CA LEU A 175 12.62 -17.32 2.79
C LEU A 175 11.85 -18.61 2.51
N SER A 176 12.28 -19.75 3.06
CA SER A 176 11.58 -21.03 2.85
C SER A 176 10.16 -20.98 3.41
N TYR A 177 9.98 -20.57 4.67
CA TYR A 177 8.65 -20.46 5.28
C TYR A 177 7.80 -19.37 4.61
N PHE A 178 8.39 -18.23 4.23
CA PHE A 178 7.69 -17.18 3.50
C PHE A 178 7.15 -17.71 2.17
N THR A 179 7.99 -18.39 1.38
CA THR A 179 7.58 -18.99 0.11
C THR A 179 6.50 -20.04 0.32
N THR A 180 6.65 -20.93 1.30
CA THR A 180 5.64 -21.95 1.61
C THR A 180 4.29 -21.32 1.99
N PHE A 181 4.26 -20.37 2.93
CA PHE A 181 3.01 -19.72 3.33
C PHE A 181 2.39 -18.91 2.20
N THR A 182 3.19 -18.20 1.41
CA THR A 182 2.70 -17.44 0.25
C THR A 182 2.08 -18.39 -0.79
N ILE A 183 2.73 -19.50 -1.11
CA ILE A 183 2.17 -20.51 -2.02
C ILE A 183 0.84 -21.04 -1.45
N LEU A 184 0.79 -21.45 -0.18
CA LEU A 184 -0.43 -21.96 0.45
C LEU A 184 -1.59 -20.96 0.41
N LEU A 185 -1.33 -19.66 0.63
CA LEU A 185 -2.34 -18.62 0.61
C LEU A 185 -2.88 -18.37 -0.80
N PHE A 186 -2.04 -18.47 -1.83
CA PHE A 186 -2.43 -18.18 -3.21
C PHE A 186 -2.88 -19.41 -4.00
N ILE A 187 -2.56 -20.64 -3.55
CA ILE A 187 -2.97 -21.89 -4.21
C ILE A 187 -4.46 -21.91 -4.60
N PRO A 188 -5.42 -21.56 -3.70
CA PRO A 188 -6.85 -21.62 -4.03
C PRO A 188 -7.24 -20.73 -5.22
N PHE A 189 -6.49 -19.64 -5.43
CA PHE A 189 -6.72 -18.68 -6.50
C PHE A 189 -5.96 -19.05 -7.78
N PHE A 190 -4.84 -19.76 -7.67
CA PHE A 190 -4.02 -20.20 -8.81
C PHE A 190 -4.51 -21.48 -9.49
N ILE A 191 -5.19 -22.39 -8.79
CA ILE A 191 -5.65 -23.68 -9.36
C ILE A 191 -6.56 -23.48 -10.58
N THR A 192 -7.34 -22.40 -10.60
CA THR A 192 -8.28 -22.08 -11.69
C THR A 192 -7.96 -20.75 -12.36
N LEU A 193 -6.73 -20.23 -12.18
CA LEU A 193 -6.34 -18.95 -12.72
C LEU A 193 -6.08 -19.04 -14.22
N ASP A 194 -6.71 -18.15 -14.97
CA ASP A 194 -6.21 -17.79 -16.30
C ASP A 194 -5.08 -16.76 -16.14
N ILE A 195 -3.85 -17.20 -16.41
CA ILE A 195 -2.65 -16.36 -16.30
C ILE A 195 -2.74 -15.15 -17.23
N HIS A 196 -3.41 -15.26 -18.39
CA HIS A 196 -3.55 -14.14 -19.31
C HIS A 196 -4.42 -13.02 -18.74
N HIS A 197 -5.56 -13.34 -18.13
CA HIS A 197 -6.42 -12.34 -17.47
C HIS A 197 -5.72 -11.68 -16.28
N PHE A 198 -4.97 -12.47 -15.51
CA PHE A 198 -4.18 -11.94 -14.40
C PHE A 198 -3.10 -10.96 -14.87
N LEU A 199 -2.36 -11.30 -15.92
CA LEU A 199 -1.33 -10.43 -16.49
C LEU A 199 -1.93 -9.15 -17.10
N GLN A 200 -3.08 -9.24 -17.80
CA GLN A 200 -3.81 -8.06 -18.29
C GLN A 200 -4.16 -7.08 -17.17
N SER A 201 -4.56 -7.61 -16.01
CA SER A 201 -4.89 -6.79 -14.84
C SER A 201 -3.67 -6.06 -14.30
N ILE A 202 -2.51 -6.72 -14.31
CA ILE A 202 -1.24 -6.12 -13.90
C ILE A 202 -0.79 -5.07 -14.92
N ASP A 203 -0.85 -5.38 -16.22
CA ASP A 203 -0.44 -4.48 -17.30
C ASP A 203 -1.23 -3.17 -17.31
N LEU A 204 -2.54 -3.25 -17.04
CA LEU A 204 -3.39 -2.07 -16.91
C LEU A 204 -2.82 -1.06 -15.89
N TYR A 205 -2.42 -1.55 -14.71
CA TYR A 205 -1.91 -0.71 -13.63
C TYR A 205 -0.56 -0.06 -13.93
N PHE A 206 0.32 -0.75 -14.66
CA PHE A 206 1.67 -0.24 -14.94
C PHE A 206 1.78 0.61 -16.20
N GLN A 207 0.82 0.50 -17.13
CA GLN A 207 0.92 1.14 -18.44
C GLN A 207 -0.17 2.15 -18.75
N ASN A 208 -1.28 2.19 -17.99
CA ASN A 208 -2.43 3.05 -18.34
C ASN A 208 -2.85 4.00 -17.23
N PHE A 209 -2.62 3.67 -15.95
CA PHE A 209 -3.05 4.53 -14.86
C PHE A 209 -2.06 5.65 -14.55
N GLU A 210 -2.64 6.84 -14.40
CA GLU A 210 -1.97 8.05 -14.00
C GLU A 210 -2.81 8.78 -12.96
N PHE A 211 -2.27 8.97 -11.77
CA PHE A 211 -2.95 9.74 -10.73
C PHE A 211 -1.97 10.38 -9.77
N ASN A 212 -2.05 11.70 -9.59
CA ASN A 212 -1.23 12.45 -8.65
C ASN A 212 0.27 12.14 -8.72
N ALA A 213 0.80 11.90 -9.91
CA ALA A 213 2.20 11.50 -10.07
C ALA A 213 3.16 12.68 -9.86
N SER A 214 4.34 12.43 -9.28
CA SER A 214 5.35 13.47 -9.07
C SER A 214 6.32 13.60 -10.26
N ILE A 215 7.46 12.90 -10.22
CA ILE A 215 8.51 12.97 -11.25
C ILE A 215 7.96 12.56 -12.62
N TYR A 216 7.05 11.59 -12.65
CA TYR A 216 6.41 11.15 -13.88
C TYR A 216 5.69 12.28 -14.62
N TYR A 217 5.00 13.21 -13.95
CA TYR A 217 4.29 14.29 -14.66
C TYR A 217 5.22 15.31 -15.30
N VAL A 218 6.37 15.57 -14.69
CA VAL A 218 7.42 16.40 -15.32
C VAL A 218 7.96 15.71 -16.56
N LEU A 219 8.29 14.42 -16.48
CA LEU A 219 8.79 13.64 -17.61
C LEU A 219 7.75 13.47 -18.72
N ARG A 220 6.48 13.26 -18.37
CA ARG A 220 5.36 13.20 -19.31
C ARG A 220 5.20 14.50 -20.07
N TRP A 221 5.29 15.64 -19.38
CA TRP A 221 5.22 16.96 -20.02
C TRP A 221 6.38 17.18 -21.01
N LEU A 222 7.62 16.86 -20.60
CA LEU A 222 8.79 16.92 -21.49
C LEU A 222 8.65 15.96 -22.68
N GLY A 223 8.21 14.72 -22.44
CA GLY A 223 7.98 13.72 -23.47
C GLY A 223 6.95 14.18 -24.49
N LYS A 224 5.83 14.77 -24.04
CA LYS A 224 4.81 15.36 -24.92
C LYS A 224 5.36 16.49 -25.79
N ILE A 225 6.24 17.35 -25.26
CA ILE A 225 6.90 18.40 -26.06
C ILE A 225 7.77 17.77 -27.16
N LEU A 226 8.49 16.69 -26.85
CA LEU A 226 9.45 16.09 -27.76
C LEU A 226 8.80 15.20 -28.83
N THR A 227 7.74 14.46 -28.50
CA THR A 227 7.13 13.47 -29.41
C THR A 227 5.69 13.74 -29.78
N GLY A 228 5.03 14.72 -29.15
CA GLY A 228 3.63 15.07 -29.40
C GLY A 228 2.59 14.17 -28.73
N TYR A 229 2.99 13.14 -27.97
CA TYR A 229 2.07 12.21 -27.31
C TYR A 229 2.57 11.74 -25.93
N ASN A 230 1.69 11.07 -25.18
CA ASN A 230 2.00 10.57 -23.84
C ASN A 230 2.86 9.30 -23.88
N GLN A 231 4.06 9.35 -23.29
CA GLN A 231 5.05 8.27 -23.32
C GLN A 231 4.92 7.28 -22.14
N ILE A 232 3.73 7.10 -21.57
CA ILE A 232 3.52 6.25 -20.39
C ILE A 232 4.09 4.84 -20.52
N ILE A 233 3.93 4.20 -21.69
CA ILE A 233 4.40 2.84 -21.97
C ILE A 233 5.93 2.73 -21.83
N ILE A 234 6.66 3.83 -22.05
CA ILE A 234 8.12 3.88 -21.91
C ILE A 234 8.51 4.36 -20.51
N LEU A 235 7.91 5.46 -20.06
CA LEU A 235 8.27 6.12 -18.81
C LEU A 235 7.88 5.30 -17.57
N GLY A 236 6.74 4.61 -17.57
CA GLY A 236 6.29 3.78 -16.46
C GLY A 236 7.29 2.66 -16.12
N PRO A 237 7.60 1.75 -17.05
CA PRO A 237 8.61 0.70 -16.85
C PRO A 237 10.00 1.26 -16.52
N LEU A 238 10.41 2.36 -17.17
CA LEU A 238 11.69 3.01 -16.91
C LEU A 238 11.78 3.51 -15.46
N LEU A 239 10.76 4.18 -14.94
CA LEU A 239 10.73 4.66 -13.56
C LEU A 239 10.69 3.50 -12.55
N GLY A 240 10.00 2.40 -12.88
CA GLY A 240 10.06 1.16 -12.10
C GLY A 240 11.48 0.58 -12.02
N LEU A 241 12.19 0.56 -13.15
CA LEU A 241 13.60 0.11 -13.20
C LEU A 241 14.52 1.05 -12.40
N ILE A 242 14.33 2.37 -12.52
CA ILE A 242 15.10 3.37 -11.75
C ILE A 242 14.85 3.18 -10.25
N THR A 243 13.60 2.95 -9.83
CA THR A 243 13.24 2.62 -8.45
C THR A 243 14.02 1.40 -7.96
N PHE A 244 14.00 0.31 -8.74
CA PHE A 244 14.73 -0.91 -8.42
C PHE A 244 16.24 -0.65 -8.27
N ILE A 245 16.86 0.07 -9.22
CA ILE A 245 18.29 0.39 -9.19
C ILE A 245 18.65 1.21 -7.95
N ILE A 246 17.85 2.23 -7.61
CA ILE A 246 18.07 3.06 -6.41
C ILE A 246 18.01 2.18 -5.15
N ILE A 247 16.98 1.35 -5.03
CA ILE A 247 16.81 0.46 -3.87
C ILE A 247 18.00 -0.49 -3.76
N ILE A 248 18.40 -1.17 -4.83
CA ILE A 248 19.55 -2.10 -4.82
C ILE A 248 20.86 -1.40 -4.51
N ARG A 249 21.07 -0.17 -5.01
CA ARG A 249 22.26 0.63 -4.69
C ARG A 249 22.34 0.95 -3.20
N GLU A 250 21.24 1.41 -2.61
CA GLU A 250 21.18 1.75 -1.19
C GLU A 250 21.16 0.51 -0.29
N LEU A 251 20.66 -0.62 -0.81
CA LEU A 251 20.60 -1.91 -0.11
C LEU A 251 21.99 -2.39 0.33
N LYS A 252 23.06 -2.03 -0.40
CA LYS A 252 24.45 -2.34 -0.01
C LYS A 252 24.84 -1.78 1.36
N LYS A 253 24.16 -0.72 1.80
CA LYS A 253 24.40 -0.08 3.10
C LYS A 253 23.68 -0.79 4.24
N VAL A 254 22.77 -1.74 3.94
CA VAL A 254 21.90 -2.42 4.92
C VAL A 254 22.62 -3.51 5.73
N ALA A 255 23.78 -3.98 5.26
CA ALA A 255 24.56 -4.98 6.01
C ALA A 255 24.97 -4.43 7.39
N GLY A 256 24.53 -5.09 8.46
CA GLY A 256 24.79 -4.67 9.85
C GLY A 256 23.71 -3.76 10.46
N PHE A 257 22.58 -3.53 9.78
CA PHE A 257 21.48 -2.77 10.36
C PHE A 257 20.86 -3.46 11.57
N ASN A 258 20.52 -2.66 12.58
CA ASN A 258 19.53 -3.06 13.59
C ASN A 258 18.11 -2.95 13.00
N LEU A 259 17.09 -3.38 13.75
CA LEU A 259 15.70 -3.36 13.26
C LEU A 259 15.23 -1.95 12.87
N LEU A 260 15.63 -0.91 13.58
CA LEU A 260 15.26 0.47 13.23
C LEU A 260 15.87 0.89 11.89
N GLY A 261 17.13 0.49 11.63
CA GLY A 261 17.77 0.66 10.32
C GLY A 261 17.00 -0.06 9.20
N LEU A 262 16.55 -1.29 9.44
CA LEU A 262 15.70 -2.03 8.49
C LEU A 262 14.39 -1.29 8.22
N ILE A 263 13.66 -0.88 9.26
CA ILE A 263 12.39 -0.14 9.12
C ILE A 263 12.59 1.16 8.33
N ASN A 264 13.66 1.90 8.63
CA ASN A 264 14.00 3.14 7.93
C ASN A 264 14.32 2.91 6.45
N PHE A 265 14.97 1.79 6.14
CA PHE A 265 15.21 1.39 4.75
C PHE A 265 13.92 0.99 4.04
N CYS A 266 13.04 0.22 4.69
CA CYS A 266 11.73 -0.12 4.13
C CYS A 266 10.90 1.15 3.84
N LEU A 267 10.90 2.12 4.76
CA LEU A 267 10.27 3.42 4.55
C LEU A 267 10.91 4.17 3.36
N PHE A 268 12.23 4.21 3.27
CA PHE A 268 12.94 4.81 2.13
C PHE A 268 12.56 4.15 0.80
N SER A 269 12.55 2.82 0.74
CA SER A 269 12.21 2.05 -0.47
C SER A 269 10.78 2.34 -0.91
N PHE A 270 9.83 2.36 0.03
CA PHE A 270 8.43 2.64 -0.28
C PHE A 270 8.21 4.08 -0.74
N VAL A 271 8.81 5.06 -0.06
CA VAL A 271 8.73 6.48 -0.48
C VAL A 271 9.39 6.69 -1.84
N THR A 272 10.52 6.03 -2.11
CA THR A 272 11.18 6.08 -3.43
C THR A 272 10.27 5.52 -4.52
N TYR A 273 9.61 4.39 -4.25
CA TYR A 273 8.61 3.83 -5.15
C TYR A 273 7.46 4.80 -5.42
N LEU A 274 6.90 5.44 -4.38
CA LEU A 274 5.82 6.41 -4.58
C LEU A 274 6.27 7.60 -5.41
N VAL A 275 7.41 8.22 -5.09
CA VAL A 275 7.93 9.40 -5.83
C VAL A 275 8.26 9.08 -7.30
N LEU A 276 8.50 7.82 -7.65
CA LEU A 276 8.77 7.39 -9.02
C LEU A 276 7.57 6.66 -9.66
N SER A 277 6.43 6.57 -8.99
CA SER A 277 5.22 5.92 -9.53
C SER A 277 4.47 6.85 -10.49
N THR A 278 3.78 6.26 -11.47
CA THR A 278 2.81 6.97 -12.33
C THR A 278 1.49 7.24 -11.60
N THR A 279 1.22 6.52 -10.51
CA THR A 279 -0.04 6.55 -9.77
C THR A 279 0.23 6.55 -8.26
N ILE A 280 -0.24 7.59 -7.56
CA ILE A 280 -0.05 7.80 -6.13
C ILE A 280 -1.39 8.23 -5.52
N HIS A 281 -2.21 7.25 -5.14
CA HIS A 281 -3.44 7.55 -4.42
C HIS A 281 -3.18 7.92 -2.95
N PRO A 282 -4.04 8.74 -2.32
CA PRO A 282 -3.86 9.19 -0.94
C PRO A 282 -3.58 8.07 0.07
N TRP A 283 -4.34 6.98 -0.02
CA TRP A 283 -4.18 5.83 0.88
C TRP A 283 -2.79 5.15 0.79
N TYR A 284 -2.02 5.33 -0.29
CA TYR A 284 -0.66 4.77 -0.38
C TYR A 284 0.30 5.37 0.66
N LEU A 285 0.00 6.55 1.23
CA LEU A 285 0.82 7.13 2.31
C LEU A 285 0.59 6.50 3.68
N ILE A 286 -0.45 5.68 3.88
CA ILE A 286 -0.75 5.08 5.20
C ILE A 286 0.44 4.26 5.71
N LEU A 287 1.07 3.44 4.85
CA LEU A 287 2.23 2.65 5.25
C LEU A 287 3.46 3.53 5.57
N PRO A 288 3.86 4.51 4.73
CA PRO A 288 4.86 5.50 5.11
C PRO A 288 4.60 6.20 6.45
N ILE A 289 3.34 6.56 6.74
CA ILE A 289 2.95 7.18 8.02
C ILE A 289 3.12 6.19 9.18
N ALA A 290 2.73 4.93 9.01
CA ALA A 290 2.96 3.89 10.03
C ALA A 290 4.44 3.69 10.34
N LEU A 291 5.29 3.66 9.30
CA LEU A 291 6.73 3.42 9.46
C LEU A 291 7.49 4.66 9.94
N THR A 292 7.03 5.87 9.64
CA THR A 292 7.70 7.09 10.11
C THR A 292 7.59 7.28 11.62
N VAL A 293 6.68 6.59 12.31
CA VAL A 293 6.55 6.62 13.77
C VAL A 293 7.87 6.29 14.49
N PHE A 294 8.68 5.40 13.92
CA PHE A 294 9.97 4.97 14.51
C PHE A 294 11.11 5.98 14.29
N GLN A 295 11.00 6.82 13.26
CA GLN A 295 11.88 7.95 13.01
C GLN A 295 11.05 9.07 12.35
N PRO A 296 10.40 9.94 13.15
CA PRO A 296 9.46 10.93 12.64
C PRO A 296 10.09 11.86 11.60
N ARG A 297 9.42 12.00 10.44
CA ARG A 297 9.81 12.87 9.32
C ARG A 297 8.66 13.81 9.00
N LEU A 298 8.90 15.11 9.16
CA LEU A 298 7.87 16.14 9.02
C LEU A 298 7.30 16.20 7.60
N TYR A 299 8.12 15.96 6.58
CA TYR A 299 7.64 16.00 5.19
C TYR A 299 6.58 14.93 4.91
N LEU A 300 6.63 13.77 5.56
CA LEU A 300 5.61 12.72 5.39
C LEU A 300 4.28 13.11 6.03
N MET A 301 4.33 13.75 7.21
CA MET A 301 3.13 14.28 7.84
C MET A 301 2.50 15.39 7.00
N VAL A 302 3.31 16.32 6.50
CA VAL A 302 2.84 17.36 5.58
C VAL A 302 2.27 16.75 4.30
N TRP A 303 2.93 15.74 3.72
CA TRP A 303 2.43 15.05 2.53
C TRP A 303 1.08 14.38 2.81
N SER A 304 0.89 13.73 3.97
CA SER A 304 -0.40 13.13 4.32
C SER A 304 -1.55 14.13 4.43
N LEU A 305 -1.26 15.40 4.75
CA LEU A 305 -2.27 16.47 4.79
C LEU A 305 -2.52 17.08 3.41
N LEU A 306 -1.49 17.19 2.58
CA LEU A 306 -1.58 17.82 1.26
C LEU A 306 -2.09 16.88 0.17
N ILE A 307 -1.85 15.57 0.29
CA ILE A 307 -2.25 14.59 -0.75
C ILE A 307 -3.75 14.55 -1.00
N ILE A 308 -4.56 15.04 -0.07
CA ILE A 308 -6.02 15.17 -0.24
C ILE A 308 -6.39 16.14 -1.38
N LEU A 309 -5.50 17.07 -1.75
CA LEU A 309 -5.70 17.98 -2.88
C LEU A 309 -5.85 17.22 -4.21
N SER A 310 -5.28 16.01 -4.30
CA SER A 310 -5.43 15.13 -5.46
C SER A 310 -6.88 14.73 -5.75
N TYR A 311 -7.77 14.77 -4.74
CA TYR A 311 -9.21 14.51 -4.92
C TYR A 311 -9.95 15.59 -5.70
N ALA A 312 -9.33 16.75 -5.97
CA ALA A 312 -9.88 17.73 -6.90
C ALA A 312 -10.15 17.13 -8.30
N THR A 313 -9.44 16.05 -8.67
CA THR A 313 -9.69 15.26 -9.89
C THR A 313 -11.15 14.82 -10.03
N TYR A 314 -11.82 14.53 -8.92
CA TYR A 314 -13.20 14.03 -8.91
C TYR A 314 -14.26 15.13 -9.01
N GLN A 315 -13.85 16.41 -9.17
CA GLN A 315 -14.79 17.52 -9.39
C GLN A 315 -15.34 17.57 -10.82
N THR A 316 -14.62 16.97 -11.78
CA THR A 316 -15.00 16.91 -13.20
C THR A 316 -15.48 15.52 -13.57
N ALA A 317 -16.46 15.42 -14.47
CA ALA A 317 -16.97 14.14 -14.98
C ALA A 317 -15.90 13.32 -15.71
N ASP A 318 -14.94 13.99 -16.37
CA ASP A 318 -13.86 13.36 -17.13
C ASP A 318 -12.63 13.01 -16.29
N PHE A 319 -12.70 13.17 -14.96
CA PHE A 319 -11.58 12.93 -14.04
C PHE A 319 -10.30 13.69 -14.43
N GLU A 320 -10.44 14.94 -14.86
CA GLU A 320 -9.30 15.78 -15.22
C GLU A 320 -8.52 16.21 -13.97
N GLN A 321 -7.20 16.01 -14.01
CA GLN A 321 -6.34 16.32 -12.88
C GLN A 321 -5.96 17.79 -12.84
N ASN A 322 -6.13 18.41 -11.66
CA ASN A 322 -5.69 19.78 -11.43
C ASN A 322 -4.17 19.83 -11.18
N LEU A 323 -3.39 20.00 -12.25
CA LEU A 323 -1.92 20.02 -12.19
C LEU A 323 -1.37 21.17 -11.32
N PHE A 324 -2.12 22.26 -11.15
CA PHE A 324 -1.69 23.36 -10.28
C PHE A 324 -1.73 22.94 -8.81
N LEU A 325 -2.81 22.28 -8.36
CA LEU A 325 -2.91 21.77 -6.99
C LEU A 325 -1.86 20.68 -6.72
N ILE A 326 -1.64 19.79 -7.68
CA ILE A 326 -0.60 18.75 -7.60
C ILE A 326 0.80 19.38 -7.51
N PHE A 327 1.06 20.44 -8.28
CA PHE A 327 2.31 21.18 -8.19
C PHE A 327 2.51 21.82 -6.80
N ILE A 328 1.47 22.44 -6.24
CA ILE A 328 1.52 23.03 -4.89
C ILE A 328 1.78 21.93 -3.83
N GLU A 329 1.10 20.80 -3.91
CA GLU A 329 1.32 19.63 -3.04
C GLU A 329 2.81 19.25 -3.03
N TYR A 330 3.38 18.94 -4.20
CA TYR A 330 4.76 18.47 -4.28
C TYR A 330 5.79 19.54 -3.96
N LEU A 331 5.53 20.80 -4.32
CA LEU A 331 6.42 21.92 -3.99
C LEU A 331 6.56 22.08 -2.48
N LEU A 332 5.46 22.07 -1.74
CA LEU A 332 5.47 22.21 -0.28
C LEU A 332 6.13 21.00 0.40
N VAL A 333 5.83 19.78 -0.06
CA VAL A 333 6.51 18.57 0.43
C VAL A 333 8.02 18.64 0.21
N PHE A 334 8.46 19.08 -0.98
CA PHE A 334 9.87 19.21 -1.33
C PHE A 334 10.60 20.29 -0.50
N ILE A 335 9.95 21.43 -0.25
CA ILE A 335 10.48 22.50 0.62
C ILE A 335 10.67 21.96 2.04
N VAL A 336 9.66 21.33 2.62
CA VAL A 336 9.72 20.77 3.98
C VAL A 336 10.79 19.68 4.07
N TRP A 337 10.86 18.78 3.09
CA TRP A 337 11.89 17.76 3.02
C TRP A 337 13.31 18.35 2.99
N THR A 338 13.51 19.40 2.18
CA THR A 338 14.81 20.08 2.06
C THR A 338 15.19 20.76 3.37
N LEU A 339 14.28 21.53 3.97
CA LEU A 339 14.49 22.21 5.25
C LEU A 339 14.79 21.22 6.40
N GLU A 340 14.09 20.08 6.42
CA GLU A 340 14.34 19.01 7.41
C GLU A 340 15.72 18.38 7.21
N ARG A 341 16.11 18.11 5.96
CA ARG A 341 17.40 17.50 5.63
C ARG A 341 18.60 18.39 5.96
N VAL A 342 18.48 19.71 5.83
CA VAL A 342 19.53 20.66 6.24
C VAL A 342 19.46 21.02 7.74
N GLY A 343 18.59 20.38 8.51
CA GLY A 343 18.49 20.54 9.97
C GLY A 343 17.82 21.84 10.44
N LYS A 344 17.26 22.63 9.51
CA LYS A 344 16.56 23.89 9.83
C LYS A 344 15.28 23.62 10.63
N ILE A 345 14.53 22.60 10.22
CA ILE A 345 13.33 22.12 10.92
C ILE A 345 13.51 20.67 11.34
N SER A 346 12.80 20.23 12.37
CA SER A 346 12.69 18.82 12.71
C SER A 346 11.43 18.56 13.50
N PHE A 347 10.89 17.34 13.41
CA PHE A 347 9.74 16.95 14.22
C PHE A 347 9.97 17.20 15.72
N LYS A 348 11.18 16.91 16.22
CA LYS A 348 11.53 17.15 17.63
C LYS A 348 11.44 18.62 18.03
N LYS A 349 11.88 19.53 17.16
CA LYS A 349 11.81 20.98 17.43
C LYS A 349 10.36 21.47 17.49
N PHE A 350 9.46 20.92 16.67
CA PHE A 350 8.07 21.36 16.61
C PHE A 350 7.19 20.80 17.74
N PHE A 351 7.37 19.53 18.12
CA PHE A 351 6.41 18.83 18.99
C PHE A 351 6.92 18.45 20.38
N TYR A 352 8.24 18.48 20.62
CA TYR A 352 8.82 18.20 21.96
C TYR A 352 9.35 19.43 22.67
N GLN A 353 9.15 20.63 22.14
CA GLN A 353 9.46 21.87 22.86
C GLN A 353 8.29 22.36 23.74
N VAL A 354 7.16 21.65 23.74
CA VAL A 354 5.92 22.01 24.46
C VAL A 354 5.57 21.02 25.58
N ALA A 355 6.44 20.04 25.85
CA ALA A 355 6.33 19.10 26.97
C ALA A 355 7.60 19.16 27.80
#